data_AF-A0A376MT98-F1
#
_entry.id   AF-A0A376MT98-F1
#
_cell.length_a   1.000
_cell.length_b   1.000
_cell.length_c   1.000
_cell.angle_alpha   90.00
_cell.angle_beta   90.00
_cell.angle_gamma   90.00
#
_symmetry.space_group_name_H-M   'P 1'
#
loop_
_entity.id
_entity.type
_entity.pdbx_description
1 polymer ?
#
loop_
_entity_poly.entity_id
_entity_poly.type
_entity_poly.pdbx_seq_one_letter_code
_entity_poly.pdbx_strand_id
1 'polypeptide(L)' 'MNPERVWSPWIAELDIYRQDCAHVDIISPGAFEKIGPIIRATLNR' A
#
# COMPACT_ATOMS: atom_id res chain seq x y z
N MET A 1 13.68 2.52 -5.37
CA MET A 1 13.98 2.02 -4.00
C MET A 1 13.12 0.78 -3.76
N ASN A 2 13.65 -0.28 -3.14
CA ASN A 2 12.92 -1.53 -2.88
C ASN A 2 12.35 -1.46 -1.44
N PRO A 3 11.02 -1.33 -1.25
CA PRO A 3 10.44 -1.16 0.08
C PRO A 3 10.67 -2.37 1.00
N GLU A 4 10.77 -3.58 0.44
CA GLU A 4 11.03 -4.82 1.18
C GLU A 4 12.36 -4.71 1.94
N ARG A 5 13.41 -4.18 1.30
CA ARG A 5 14.74 -3.96 1.90
C ARG A 5 14.79 -2.79 2.86
N VAL A 6 14.04 -1.73 2.58
CA VAL A 6 14.05 -0.54 3.44
C VAL A 6 13.37 -0.84 4.75
N TRP A 7 12.24 -1.54 4.74
CA TRP A 7 11.44 -1.79 5.94
C TRP A 7 11.85 -3.04 6.72
N SER A 8 12.65 -3.95 6.16
CA SER A 8 13.05 -5.20 6.81
C SER A 8 13.68 -5.07 8.20
N PRO A 9 14.41 -3.99 8.57
CA PRO A 9 14.94 -3.88 9.93
C PRO A 9 13.87 -3.64 11.01
N TRP A 10 12.65 -3.23 10.62
CA TRP A 10 11.61 -2.77 11.55
C TRP A 10 10.32 -3.58 11.48
N ILE A 11 10.07 -4.31 10.39
CA ILE A 11 8.82 -5.04 10.16
C ILE A 11 9.15 -6.51 9.82
N ALA A 12 8.56 -7.44 10.56
CA ALA A 12 8.78 -8.88 10.37
C ALA A 12 8.05 -9.43 9.13
N GLU A 13 6.83 -8.97 8.86
CA GLU A 13 6.00 -9.41 7.73
C GLU A 13 5.41 -8.19 7.02
N LEU A 14 5.54 -8.13 5.69
CA LEU A 14 5.14 -6.95 4.89
C LEU A 14 4.53 -7.37 3.54
N ASP A 15 3.27 -6.99 3.33
CA ASP A 15 2.60 -7.05 2.03
C ASP A 15 2.64 -5.68 1.34
N ILE A 16 3.03 -5.65 0.05
CA ILE A 16 3.18 -4.41 -0.72
C ILE A 16 2.19 -4.35 -1.88
N TYR A 17 1.38 -3.31 -1.90
CA TYR A 17 0.40 -3.02 -2.95
C TYR A 17 0.82 -1.78 -3.74
N ARG A 18 1.51 -1.98 -4.88
CA ARG A 18 2.04 -0.88 -5.69
C ARG A 18 0.93 -0.11 -6.40
N GLN A 19 0.97 1.22 -6.29
CA GLN A 19 0.10 2.14 -7.03
C GLN A 19 0.95 2.96 -7.99
N ASP A 20 0.46 3.15 -9.22
CA ASP A 20 1.08 4.03 -10.20
C ASP A 20 0.59 5.47 -9.97
N CYS A 21 1.14 6.13 -8.94
CA CYS A 21 0.82 7.51 -8.57
C CYS A 21 1.99 8.15 -7.81
N ALA A 22 2.01 9.48 -7.73
CA ALA A 22 2.94 10.17 -6.84
C ALA A 22 2.51 10.01 -5.37
N HIS A 23 3.40 10.32 -4.44
CA HIS A 23 3.10 10.27 -3.00
C HIS A 23 1.90 11.17 -2.64
N VAL A 24 1.83 12.37 -3.20
CA VAL A 24 0.74 13.32 -2.93
C VAL A 24 -0.63 12.82 -3.43
N ASP A 25 -0.63 11.93 -4.41
CA ASP A 25 -1.84 11.38 -5.02
C ASP A 25 -2.31 10.09 -4.36
N ILE A 26 -1.51 9.49 -3.46
CA ILE A 26 -1.82 8.19 -2.85
C ILE A 26 -3.11 8.21 -2.02
N ILE A 27 -3.54 9.39 -1.58
CA ILE A 27 -4.79 9.60 -0.85
C ILE A 27 -5.87 10.31 -1.68
N SER A 28 -5.66 10.46 -2.98
CA SER A 28 -6.67 11.02 -3.88
C SER A 28 -7.88 10.08 -3.99
N PRO A 29 -9.09 10.60 -4.28
CA PRO A 29 -10.26 9.75 -4.51
C PRO A 29 -10.01 8.69 -5.59
N GLY A 30 -9.32 9.04 -6.68
CA GLY A 30 -8.99 8.10 -7.77
C GLY A 30 -8.04 6.98 -7.35
N ALA A 31 -7.06 7.26 -6.48
CA ALA A 31 -6.21 6.21 -5.92
C ALA A 31 -7.01 5.25 -5.02
N PHE A 32 -7.97 5.80 -4.25
CA PHE A 32 -8.83 5.01 -3.37
C PHE A 32 -9.81 4.08 -4.09
N GLU A 33 -10.09 4.29 -5.39
CA GLU A 33 -10.83 3.30 -6.20
C GLU A 33 -10.11 1.96 -6.27
N LYS A 34 -8.75 1.96 -6.21
CA LYS A 34 -7.92 0.76 -6.16
C LYS A 34 -7.59 0.35 -4.72
N ILE A 35 -7.18 1.30 -3.88
CA ILE A 35 -6.74 1.04 -2.50
C ILE A 35 -7.90 0.59 -1.60
N GLY A 36 -9.08 1.21 -1.74
CA GLY A 36 -10.24 0.96 -0.88
C GLY A 36 -10.70 -0.50 -0.85
N PRO A 37 -10.93 -1.14 -2.03
CA PRO A 37 -11.26 -2.57 -2.08
C PRO A 37 -10.21 -3.47 -1.43
N ILE A 38 -8.91 -3.16 -1.59
CA ILE A 38 -7.82 -3.91 -0.97
C ILE A 38 -7.91 -3.80 0.55
N ILE A 39 -8.03 -2.60 1.10
CA ILE A 39 -8.20 -2.37 2.55
C ILE A 39 -9.39 -3.16 3.07
N ARG A 40 -10.56 -3.09 2.40
CA ARG A 40 -11.75 -3.84 2.81
C ARG A 40 -11.49 -5.35 2.83
N ALA A 41 -10.84 -5.90 1.81
CA ALA A 41 -10.54 -7.33 1.78
C ALA A 41 -9.58 -7.73 2.91
N THR A 42 -8.54 -6.92 3.16
CA THR A 42 -7.56 -7.17 4.22
C THR A 42 -8.17 -7.08 5.63
N LEU A 43 -9.07 -6.12 5.86
CA LEU A 43 -9.73 -5.94 7.17
C LEU A 43 -10.78 -7.02 7.49
N ASN A 44 -11.29 -7.71 6.48
CA ASN A 44 -12.30 -8.77 6.63
C ASN A 44 -11.70 -10.18 6.51
N ARG A 45 -10.38 -10.30 6.60
CA ARG A 45 -9.66 -11.58 6.62
C ARG A 45 -9.55 -12.10 8.05
#